data_AF-A0A316W7J6-F1
#
_entry.id   AF-A0A316W7J6-F1
#
_cell.length_a   1.000
_cell.length_b   1.000
_cell.length_c   1.000
_cell.angle_alpha   90.00
_cell.angle_beta   90.00
_cell.angle_gamma   90.00
#
_symmetry.space_group_name_H-M   'P 1'
#
loop_
_entity.id
_entity.type
_entity.pdbx_description
1 polymer ?
#
loop_
_entity_poly.entity_id
_entity_poly.type
_entity_poly.pdbx_seq_one_letter_code
_entity_poly.pdbx_strand_id
1 'polypeptide(L)'
;MTSLAEAAAAAATAGLANGIAVSSNSSAPLVPPKDASRYPSTRSSSGHTDLIPLPDIWYYFFGIFEPLTVLSGAVYAIIYQNNYHDELVPNAFHKASHGISHLVASSHLPAATSLALGQLGSCYILIMLNSALMIHAFKAHFSHEPKALEQVLRRFFIVLGVADWTHIGLTIYGLPSPEAGWEGTAAKLGLLLKPSSYNSLLAGNIIVTAILFTARCMWWFGIGRQATSSSAKDSKSL
;
A
#
# COMPACT_ATOMS: atom_id res chain seq x y z
N MET A 1 29.12 -0.60 7.32
CA MET A 1 27.71 -0.90 6.99
C MET A 1 26.81 0.26 7.46
N THR A 2 27.10 1.47 7.00
CA THR A 2 26.49 2.72 7.50
C THR A 2 25.69 3.49 6.44
N SER A 3 25.73 3.09 5.16
CA SER A 3 25.15 3.92 4.07
C SER A 3 23.66 3.68 3.76
N LEU A 4 23.07 2.54 4.14
CA LEU A 4 21.66 2.24 3.82
C LEU A 4 20.67 2.89 4.79
N ALA A 5 21.02 2.97 6.08
CA ALA A 5 20.23 3.72 7.06
C ALA A 5 20.28 5.24 6.80
N GLU A 6 21.42 5.74 6.30
CA GLU A 6 21.62 7.14 5.90
C GLU A 6 20.82 7.47 4.62
N ALA A 7 20.72 6.54 3.68
CA ALA A 7 19.89 6.70 2.47
C ALA A 7 18.38 6.71 2.77
N ALA A 8 17.91 5.87 3.70
CA ALA A 8 16.51 5.85 4.13
C ALA A 8 16.13 7.11 4.93
N ALA A 9 17.04 7.61 5.78
CA ALA A 9 16.87 8.87 6.50
C ALA A 9 16.90 10.09 5.57
N ALA A 10 17.77 10.07 4.54
CA ALA A 10 17.87 11.15 3.54
C ALA A 10 16.61 11.28 2.67
N ALA A 11 15.94 10.16 2.34
CA ALA A 11 14.66 10.21 1.62
C ALA A 11 13.53 10.83 2.47
N ALA A 12 13.55 10.62 3.79
CA ALA A 12 12.59 11.22 4.72
C ALA A 12 12.86 12.71 5.00
N THR A 13 14.13 13.14 5.03
CA THR A 13 14.49 14.57 5.23
C THR A 13 14.34 15.41 3.96
N ALA A 14 14.57 14.83 2.76
CA ALA A 14 14.38 15.53 1.50
C ALA A 14 12.91 15.93 1.23
N GLY A 15 11.94 15.25 1.84
CA GLY A 15 10.51 15.58 1.73
C GLY A 15 10.07 16.77 2.58
N LEU A 16 10.81 17.15 3.63
CA LEU A 16 10.41 18.22 4.56
C LEU A 16 11.01 19.59 4.20
N ALA A 17 12.08 19.64 3.39
CA ALA A 17 12.80 20.87 3.09
C ALA A 17 12.30 21.66 1.86
N ASN A 18 11.42 21.08 1.03
CA ASN A 18 11.00 21.70 -0.25
C ASN A 18 9.55 22.23 -0.27
N GLY A 19 8.97 22.49 0.89
CA GLY A 19 7.53 22.67 1.04
C GLY A 19 6.99 24.08 1.29
N ILE A 20 7.74 25.18 1.16
CA ILE A 20 7.15 26.54 1.24
C ILE A 20 7.85 27.50 0.28
N ALA A 21 7.48 27.45 -0.99
CA ALA A 21 7.63 28.57 -1.90
C ALA A 21 6.29 28.77 -2.62
N VAL A 22 5.36 29.45 -1.95
CA VAL A 22 4.15 30.00 -2.56
C VAL A 22 4.60 31.12 -3.50
N SER A 23 4.82 30.77 -4.77
CA SER A 23 5.01 31.73 -5.85
C SER A 23 3.66 32.35 -6.18
N SER A 24 3.39 33.51 -5.59
CA SER A 24 2.28 34.40 -5.92
C SER A 24 2.44 34.96 -7.34
N ASN A 25 2.05 34.17 -8.35
CA ASN A 25 1.99 34.65 -9.73
C ASN A 25 0.56 35.08 -10.11
N SER A 26 0.38 36.39 -10.03
CA SER A 26 -0.31 37.26 -10.99
C SER A 26 -1.54 36.71 -11.71
N SER A 27 -2.69 37.20 -11.24
CA SER A 27 -4.00 37.15 -11.88
C SER A 27 -3.95 37.71 -13.32
N ALA A 28 -3.91 36.82 -14.32
CA ALA A 28 -4.27 37.17 -15.68
C ALA A 28 -5.78 36.87 -15.89
N PRO A 29 -6.57 37.79 -16.46
CA PRO A 29 -7.99 37.54 -16.72
C PRO A 29 -8.16 36.46 -17.80
N LEU A 30 -8.89 35.41 -17.45
CA LEU A 30 -9.34 34.33 -18.35
C LEU A 30 -10.23 34.93 -19.45
N VAL A 31 -9.68 35.05 -20.65
CA VAL A 31 -10.47 35.25 -21.88
C VAL A 31 -11.15 33.93 -22.20
N PRO A 32 -12.50 33.86 -22.24
CA PRO A 32 -13.19 32.64 -22.62
C PRO A 32 -12.95 32.33 -24.11
N PRO A 33 -12.58 31.09 -24.48
CA PRO A 33 -12.47 30.68 -25.87
C PRO A 33 -13.85 30.74 -26.53
N LYS A 34 -13.93 31.44 -27.67
CA LYS A 34 -15.18 31.84 -28.33
C LYS A 34 -15.82 30.78 -29.23
N ASP A 35 -15.30 29.56 -29.27
CA ASP A 35 -15.75 28.53 -30.21
C ASP A 35 -15.92 27.16 -29.54
N ALA A 36 -16.98 27.00 -28.74
CA ALA A 36 -17.35 25.76 -28.06
C ALA A 36 -18.42 24.93 -28.81
N SER A 37 -18.61 25.12 -30.12
CA SER A 37 -19.75 24.55 -30.85
C SER A 37 -19.42 23.43 -31.83
N ARG A 38 -18.21 22.87 -31.85
CA ARG A 38 -17.85 21.92 -32.91
C ARG A 38 -16.93 20.77 -32.47
N TYR A 39 -17.41 19.93 -31.57
CA TYR A 39 -16.97 18.54 -31.52
C TYR A 39 -18.07 17.66 -32.14
N PRO A 40 -17.83 17.06 -33.33
CA PRO A 40 -18.74 16.06 -33.86
C PRO A 40 -18.73 14.85 -32.92
N SER A 41 -19.85 14.56 -32.27
CA SER A 41 -20.08 13.30 -31.58
C SER A 41 -20.20 12.17 -32.60
N THR A 42 -19.06 11.68 -33.09
CA THR A 42 -18.99 10.38 -33.76
C THR A 42 -19.16 9.30 -32.69
N ARG A 43 -20.41 8.99 -32.36
CA ARG A 43 -20.78 7.87 -31.52
C ARG A 43 -20.55 6.58 -32.31
N SER A 44 -19.31 6.12 -32.35
CA SER A 44 -18.96 4.80 -32.88
C SER A 44 -19.50 3.74 -31.93
N SER A 45 -20.64 3.15 -32.27
CA SER A 45 -21.20 1.97 -31.61
C SER A 45 -20.43 0.71 -32.03
N SER A 46 -19.14 0.66 -31.73
CA SER A 46 -18.41 -0.61 -31.72
C SER A 46 -18.73 -1.30 -30.41
N GLY A 47 -19.32 -2.49 -30.46
CA GLY A 47 -19.65 -3.33 -29.30
C GLY A 47 -18.41 -3.74 -28.51
N HIS A 48 -17.81 -2.81 -27.79
CA HIS A 48 -16.87 -3.08 -26.72
C HIS A 48 -17.68 -3.44 -25.49
N THR A 49 -17.43 -4.65 -24.98
CA THR A 49 -17.79 -5.01 -23.62
C THR A 49 -17.05 -4.05 -22.69
N ASP A 50 -17.73 -2.99 -22.26
CA ASP A 50 -17.19 -2.06 -21.28
C ASP A 50 -16.99 -2.82 -19.96
N LEU A 51 -15.72 -3.01 -19.61
CA LEU A 51 -15.34 -3.62 -18.34
C LEU A 51 -15.56 -2.60 -17.23
N ILE A 52 -16.33 -2.96 -16.21
CA ILE A 52 -16.48 -2.10 -15.03
C ILE A 52 -15.10 -2.01 -14.34
N PRO A 53 -14.49 -0.82 -14.24
CA PRO A 53 -13.13 -0.68 -13.71
C PRO A 53 -13.03 -0.93 -12.20
N LEU A 54 -14.13 -0.66 -11.47
CA LEU A 54 -14.23 -0.90 -10.03
C LEU A 54 -15.57 -1.56 -9.66
N PRO A 55 -15.71 -2.88 -9.84
CA PRO A 55 -16.84 -3.65 -9.32
C PRO A 55 -16.93 -3.56 -7.79
N ASP A 56 -18.12 -3.73 -7.23
CA ASP A 56 -18.36 -3.55 -5.79
C ASP A 56 -17.50 -4.48 -4.92
N ILE A 57 -17.19 -5.71 -5.37
CA ILE A 57 -16.29 -6.62 -4.65
C ILE A 57 -14.91 -5.99 -4.40
N TRP A 58 -14.35 -5.34 -5.42
CA TRP A 58 -13.04 -4.68 -5.35
C TRP A 58 -13.12 -3.36 -4.57
N TYR A 59 -14.25 -2.66 -4.63
CA TYR A 59 -14.49 -1.48 -3.82
C TYR A 59 -14.51 -1.80 -2.32
N TYR A 60 -15.20 -2.85 -1.89
CA TYR A 60 -15.23 -3.23 -0.48
C TYR A 60 -13.88 -3.74 0.02
N PHE A 61 -13.17 -4.50 -0.82
CA PHE A 61 -11.86 -5.00 -0.46
C PHE A 61 -10.83 -3.87 -0.30
N PHE A 62 -10.64 -3.04 -1.33
CA PHE A 62 -9.62 -1.98 -1.28
C PHE A 62 -10.07 -0.72 -0.50
N GLY A 63 -11.37 -0.43 -0.47
CA GLY A 63 -11.91 0.76 0.18
C GLY A 63 -12.27 0.58 1.66
N ILE A 64 -12.45 -0.65 2.14
CA ILE A 64 -12.82 -0.92 3.55
C ILE A 64 -11.84 -1.91 4.18
N PHE A 65 -11.70 -3.11 3.61
CA PHE A 65 -10.91 -4.17 4.23
C PHE A 65 -9.44 -3.79 4.36
N GLU A 66 -8.83 -3.25 3.29
CA GLU A 66 -7.45 -2.78 3.32
C GLU A 66 -7.23 -1.64 4.35
N PRO A 67 -8.00 -0.55 4.36
CA PRO A 67 -7.89 0.47 5.41
C PRO A 67 -7.99 -0.12 6.83
N LEU A 68 -8.95 -1.02 7.08
CA LEU A 68 -9.11 -1.61 8.40
C LEU A 68 -7.90 -2.44 8.84
N THR A 69 -7.27 -3.20 7.93
CA THR A 69 -6.06 -3.97 8.26
C THR A 69 -4.88 -3.06 8.54
N VAL A 70 -4.69 -1.99 7.75
CA VAL A 70 -3.64 -0.98 8.00
C VAL A 70 -3.88 -0.24 9.32
N LEU A 71 -5.13 0.11 9.63
CA LEU A 71 -5.52 0.73 10.89
C LEU A 71 -5.19 -0.16 12.08
N SER A 72 -5.47 -1.46 11.99
CA SER A 72 -5.13 -2.42 13.04
C SER A 72 -3.62 -2.43 13.31
N GLY A 73 -2.80 -2.45 12.26
CA GLY A 73 -1.35 -2.34 12.40
C GLY A 73 -0.90 -1.02 13.03
N ALA A 74 -1.54 0.10 12.67
CA ALA A 74 -1.25 1.42 13.23
C ALA A 74 -1.58 1.50 14.73
N VAL A 75 -2.78 1.04 15.11
CA VAL A 75 -3.23 0.99 16.51
C VAL A 75 -2.30 0.10 17.34
N TYR A 76 -1.90 -1.06 16.80
CA TYR A 76 -0.97 -1.95 17.47
C TYR A 76 0.39 -1.27 17.70
N ALA A 77 0.94 -0.59 16.69
CA ALA A 77 2.21 0.13 16.79
C ALA A 77 2.17 1.33 17.76
N ILE A 78 1.02 2.01 17.88
CA ILE A 78 0.89 3.21 18.72
C ILE A 78 0.59 2.84 20.18
N ILE A 79 -0.35 1.93 20.42
CA ILE A 79 -0.83 1.62 21.77
C ILE A 79 0.05 0.58 22.46
N TYR A 80 0.53 -0.43 21.72
CA TYR A 80 1.26 -1.58 22.26
C TYR A 80 2.73 -1.57 21.86
N GLN A 81 3.41 -0.42 22.04
CA GLN A 81 4.80 -0.23 21.60
C GLN A 81 5.78 -1.27 22.13
N ASN A 82 5.64 -1.70 23.41
CA ASN A 82 6.53 -2.71 24.01
C ASN A 82 6.39 -4.06 23.28
N ASN A 83 5.15 -4.54 23.16
CA ASN A 83 4.86 -5.80 22.47
C ASN A 83 5.27 -5.72 21.00
N TYR A 84 5.01 -4.59 20.34
CA TYR A 84 5.41 -4.36 18.96
C TYR A 84 6.93 -4.47 18.79
N HIS A 85 7.70 -3.83 19.68
CA HIS A 85 9.16 -3.89 19.65
C HIS A 85 9.70 -5.31 19.85
N ASP A 86 9.16 -6.03 20.84
CA ASP A 86 9.61 -7.39 21.13
C ASP A 86 9.21 -8.39 20.02
N GLU A 87 8.14 -8.08 19.29
CA GLU A 87 7.69 -8.84 18.13
C GLU A 87 8.33 -8.38 16.81
N LEU A 88 9.20 -7.36 16.78
CA LEU A 88 9.91 -7.01 15.54
C LEU A 88 10.85 -8.13 15.08
N VAL A 89 11.43 -8.87 16.03
CA VAL A 89 12.34 -10.00 15.74
C VAL A 89 11.81 -11.25 16.43
N PRO A 90 11.28 -12.24 15.67
CA PRO A 90 10.76 -13.45 16.28
C PRO A 90 11.87 -14.21 17.03
N ASN A 91 11.52 -14.81 18.17
CA ASN A 91 12.46 -15.59 18.99
C ASN A 91 13.15 -16.74 18.24
N ALA A 92 12.52 -17.25 17.17
CA ALA A 92 13.11 -18.24 16.28
C ALA A 92 14.38 -17.72 15.58
N PHE A 93 14.44 -16.42 15.28
CA PHE A 93 15.58 -15.77 14.65
C PHE A 93 16.63 -15.28 15.68
N HIS A 94 16.24 -15.11 16.95
CA HIS A 94 17.18 -14.81 18.05
C HIS A 94 18.14 -15.97 18.36
N LYS A 95 17.69 -17.23 18.24
CA LYS A 95 18.55 -18.42 18.45
C LYS A 95 19.72 -18.50 17.47
N ALA A 96 19.62 -17.82 16.33
CA ALA A 96 20.67 -17.77 15.31
C ALA A 96 21.73 -16.69 15.61
N SER A 97 21.41 -15.72 16.48
CA SER A 97 22.31 -14.68 16.98
C SER A 97 22.88 -15.13 18.34
N HIS A 98 23.93 -15.95 18.33
CA HIS A 98 24.63 -16.36 19.54
C HIS A 98 25.09 -15.14 20.37
N GLY A 99 24.47 -14.91 21.54
CA GLY A 99 25.18 -14.42 22.72
C GLY A 99 24.77 -13.10 23.40
N ILE A 100 23.83 -12.28 22.91
CA ILE A 100 23.65 -10.91 23.47
C ILE A 100 22.25 -10.58 24.04
N SER A 101 21.20 -11.38 23.80
CA SER A 101 19.83 -10.86 24.00
C SER A 101 19.17 -11.06 25.38
N HIS A 102 19.82 -11.71 26.36
CA HIS A 102 19.11 -12.12 27.59
C HIS A 102 19.26 -11.18 28.81
N LEU A 103 19.89 -10.02 28.68
CA LEU A 103 20.18 -9.13 29.82
C LEU A 103 19.51 -7.75 29.80
N VAL A 104 18.66 -7.45 28.82
CA VAL A 104 17.97 -6.13 28.74
C VAL A 104 16.46 -6.32 28.86
N ALA A 105 16.02 -6.86 29.99
CA ALA A 105 14.64 -6.70 30.46
C ALA A 105 14.49 -5.31 31.10
N SER A 106 14.65 -4.26 30.30
CA SER A 106 14.34 -2.90 30.73
C SER A 106 12.86 -2.65 30.43
N SER A 107 12.05 -2.51 31.49
CA SER A 107 10.60 -2.23 31.47
C SER A 107 10.19 -0.94 30.73
N HIS A 108 11.12 -0.28 30.04
CA HIS A 108 10.91 0.98 29.35
C HIS A 108 11.62 0.95 28.00
N LEU A 109 10.86 1.10 26.89
CA LEU A 109 11.47 1.29 25.57
C LEU A 109 12.39 2.52 25.60
N PRO A 110 13.55 2.47 24.92
CA PRO A 110 14.34 3.66 24.65
C PRO A 110 13.47 4.74 23.99
N ALA A 111 13.63 6.01 24.41
CA ALA A 111 12.83 7.12 23.90
C ALA A 111 12.89 7.24 22.36
N ALA A 112 14.06 6.95 21.77
CA ALA A 112 14.24 6.92 20.31
C ALA A 112 13.35 5.86 19.63
N THR A 113 13.26 4.66 20.21
CA THR A 113 12.40 3.58 19.70
C THR A 113 10.92 3.95 19.80
N SER A 114 10.50 4.51 20.94
CA SER A 114 9.11 4.96 21.13
C SER A 114 8.72 6.05 20.13
N LEU A 115 9.60 7.02 19.87
CA LEU A 115 9.38 8.05 18.85
C LEU A 115 9.27 7.42 17.44
N ALA A 116 10.18 6.51 17.09
CA ALA A 116 10.18 5.84 15.80
C ALA A 116 8.91 5.01 15.56
N LEU A 117 8.44 4.27 16.57
CA LEU A 117 7.18 3.51 16.50
C LEU A 117 5.96 4.43 16.40
N GLY A 118 5.96 5.57 17.08
CA GLY A 118 4.91 6.58 16.94
C GLY A 118 4.84 7.16 15.53
N GLN A 119 6.00 7.47 14.92
CA GLN A 119 6.08 7.94 13.53
C GLN A 119 5.62 6.87 12.53
N LEU A 120 6.00 5.61 12.75
CA LEU A 120 5.55 4.47 11.95
C LEU A 120 4.02 4.34 12.00
N GLY A 121 3.43 4.42 13.19
CA GLY A 121 1.99 4.39 13.37
C GLY A 121 1.27 5.54 12.67
N SER A 122 1.81 6.76 12.76
CA SER A 122 1.30 7.93 12.04
C SER A 122 1.32 7.72 10.52
N CYS A 123 2.41 7.16 9.98
CA CYS A 123 2.53 6.83 8.56
C CYS A 123 1.45 5.82 8.12
N TYR A 124 1.17 4.80 8.92
CA TYR A 124 0.12 3.83 8.62
C TYR A 124 -1.28 4.47 8.61
N ILE A 125 -1.58 5.38 9.54
CA ILE A 125 -2.85 6.12 9.52
C ILE A 125 -2.99 6.95 8.23
N LEU A 126 -1.90 7.60 7.78
CA LEU A 126 -1.90 8.34 6.52
C LEU A 126 -2.18 7.43 5.32
N ILE A 127 -1.54 6.26 5.25
CA ILE A 127 -1.78 5.27 4.18
C ILE A 127 -3.23 4.79 4.22
N MET A 128 -3.76 4.48 5.39
CA MET A 128 -5.16 4.09 5.57
C MET A 128 -6.12 5.18 5.06
N LEU A 129 -5.94 6.43 5.49
CA LEU A 129 -6.79 7.55 5.06
C LEU A 129 -6.69 7.75 3.56
N ASN A 130 -5.49 7.65 3.00
CA ASN A 130 -5.27 7.78 1.56
C ASN A 130 -6.03 6.68 0.79
N SER A 131 -5.93 5.41 1.17
CA SER A 131 -6.67 4.32 0.51
C SER A 131 -8.19 4.47 0.66
N ALA A 132 -8.69 4.77 1.86
CA ALA A 132 -10.13 4.92 2.09
C ALA A 132 -10.73 6.12 1.36
N LEU A 133 -10.12 7.30 1.50
CA LEU A 133 -10.65 8.55 0.95
C LEU A 133 -10.46 8.64 -0.56
N MET A 134 -9.30 8.23 -1.09
CA MET A 134 -9.03 8.34 -2.53
C MET A 134 -9.91 7.39 -3.33
N ILE A 135 -10.06 6.13 -2.91
CA ILE A 135 -10.93 5.18 -3.62
C ILE A 135 -12.38 5.64 -3.58
N HIS A 136 -12.84 6.16 -2.43
CA HIS A 136 -14.17 6.75 -2.32
C HIS A 136 -14.35 7.96 -3.24
N ALA A 137 -13.40 8.90 -3.22
CA ALA A 137 -13.40 10.07 -4.09
C ALA A 137 -13.39 9.70 -5.58
N PHE A 138 -12.61 8.67 -5.96
CA PHE A 138 -12.55 8.20 -7.33
C PHE A 138 -13.89 7.62 -7.79
N LYS A 139 -14.53 6.79 -6.97
CA LYS A 139 -15.86 6.23 -7.28
C LYS A 139 -16.90 7.34 -7.41
N ALA A 140 -16.85 8.34 -6.54
CA ALA A 140 -17.79 9.46 -6.57
C ALA A 140 -17.62 10.32 -7.84
N HIS A 141 -16.40 10.75 -8.15
CA HIS A 141 -16.15 11.75 -9.20
C HIS A 141 -15.96 11.18 -10.60
N PHE A 142 -15.45 9.95 -10.74
CA PHE A 142 -15.21 9.33 -12.06
C PHE A 142 -16.23 8.24 -12.41
N SER A 143 -17.37 8.19 -11.72
CA SER A 143 -18.48 7.25 -12.02
C SER A 143 -18.99 7.38 -13.46
N HIS A 144 -18.91 8.58 -14.04
CA HIS A 144 -19.36 8.86 -15.41
C HIS A 144 -18.28 8.59 -16.48
N GLU A 145 -17.01 8.42 -16.09
CA GLU A 145 -15.87 8.28 -16.99
C GLU A 145 -15.03 7.03 -16.64
N PRO A 146 -15.49 5.82 -17.01
CA PRO A 146 -14.87 4.57 -16.58
C PRO A 146 -13.43 4.42 -17.07
N LYS A 147 -13.08 4.98 -18.24
CA LYS A 147 -11.72 4.95 -18.76
C LYS A 147 -10.76 5.82 -17.93
N ALA A 148 -11.22 6.99 -17.47
CA ALA A 148 -10.42 7.86 -16.61
C ALA A 148 -10.24 7.22 -15.23
N LEU A 149 -11.33 6.66 -14.67
CA LEU A 149 -11.31 5.91 -13.40
C LEU A 149 -10.28 4.76 -13.45
N GLU A 150 -10.28 3.97 -14.52
CA GLU A 150 -9.33 2.86 -14.69
C GLU A 150 -7.88 3.35 -14.69
N GLN A 151 -7.58 4.41 -15.44
CA GLN A 151 -6.21 4.95 -15.51
C GLN A 151 -5.72 5.46 -14.16
N VAL A 152 -6.59 6.15 -13.40
CA VAL A 152 -6.26 6.65 -12.06
C VAL A 152 -6.06 5.49 -11.09
N LEU A 153 -6.97 4.51 -11.06
CA LEU A 153 -6.84 3.30 -10.23
C LEU A 153 -5.58 2.51 -10.57
N ARG A 154 -5.24 2.38 -11.86
CA ARG A 154 -4.03 1.66 -12.28
C ARG A 154 -2.78 2.32 -11.73
N ARG A 155 -2.66 3.64 -11.82
CA ARG A 155 -1.54 4.41 -11.26
C ARG A 155 -1.51 4.30 -9.73
N PHE A 156 -2.67 4.39 -9.09
CA PHE A 156 -2.82 4.27 -7.65
C PHE A 156 -2.35 2.90 -7.14
N PHE A 157 -2.80 1.80 -7.75
CA PHE A 157 -2.37 0.46 -7.37
C PHE A 157 -0.90 0.19 -7.68
N ILE A 158 -0.30 0.83 -8.69
CA ILE A 158 1.15 0.71 -8.92
C ILE A 158 1.92 1.28 -7.73
N VAL A 159 1.54 2.47 -7.27
CA VAL A 159 2.19 3.12 -6.11
C VAL A 159 2.04 2.23 -4.86
N LEU A 160 0.85 1.72 -4.59
CA LEU A 160 0.61 0.82 -3.46
C LEU A 160 1.38 -0.51 -3.60
N GLY A 161 1.42 -1.10 -4.80
CA GLY A 161 2.15 -2.33 -5.06
C GLY A 161 3.66 -2.18 -4.84
N VAL A 162 4.25 -1.04 -5.23
CA VAL A 162 5.65 -0.74 -4.93
C VAL A 162 5.89 -0.60 -3.42
N ALA A 163 4.94 0.00 -2.69
CA ALA A 163 5.00 0.07 -1.24
C ALA A 163 4.95 -1.32 -0.58
N ASP A 164 4.06 -2.22 -1.03
CA ASP A 164 4.00 -3.60 -0.52
C ASP A 164 5.33 -4.33 -0.71
N TRP A 165 5.91 -4.26 -1.93
CA TRP A 165 7.18 -4.90 -2.25
C TRP A 165 8.32 -4.36 -1.39
N THR A 166 8.37 -3.04 -1.23
CA THR A 166 9.37 -2.39 -0.39
C THR A 166 9.21 -2.84 1.06
N HIS A 167 7.98 -2.95 1.56
CA HIS A 167 7.69 -3.38 2.91
C HIS A 167 8.07 -4.84 3.17
N ILE A 168 7.68 -5.75 2.27
CA ILE A 168 8.07 -7.18 2.32
C ILE A 168 9.59 -7.31 2.24
N GLY A 169 10.22 -6.63 1.27
CA GLY A 169 11.67 -6.65 1.08
C GLY A 169 12.43 -6.15 2.29
N LEU A 170 11.99 -5.03 2.89
CA LEU A 170 12.63 -4.47 4.07
C LEU A 170 12.42 -5.35 5.31
N THR A 171 11.27 -6.01 5.43
CA THR A 171 10.99 -6.99 6.49
C THR A 171 11.94 -8.19 6.37
N ILE A 172 12.13 -8.73 5.17
CA ILE A 172 13.05 -9.86 4.94
C ILE A 172 14.51 -9.42 5.15
N TYR A 173 14.88 -8.23 4.70
CA TYR A 173 16.22 -7.67 4.86
C TYR A 173 16.57 -7.42 6.33
N GLY A 174 15.62 -6.89 7.11
CA GLY A 174 15.79 -6.55 8.53
C GLY A 174 15.88 -7.76 9.46
N LEU A 175 15.42 -8.95 9.03
CA LEU A 175 15.55 -10.17 9.85
C LEU A 175 17.03 -10.57 9.99
N PRO A 176 17.49 -10.93 11.21
CA PRO A 176 18.86 -11.37 11.40
C PRO A 176 19.13 -12.70 10.67
N SER A 177 20.33 -12.81 10.09
CA SER A 177 20.77 -14.01 9.38
C SER A 177 21.50 -14.94 10.33
N PRO A 178 21.24 -16.27 10.29
CA PRO A 178 22.08 -17.23 10.98
C PRO A 178 23.54 -17.19 10.54
N GLU A 179 23.77 -16.90 9.25
CA GLU A 179 25.09 -16.94 8.63
C GLU A 179 25.29 -15.73 7.69
N ALA A 180 26.53 -15.27 7.54
CA ALA A 180 26.85 -14.18 6.62
C ALA A 180 26.91 -14.69 5.17
N GLY A 181 26.27 -13.98 4.24
CA GLY A 181 26.32 -14.28 2.80
C GLY A 181 25.02 -14.88 2.24
N TRP A 182 25.13 -15.46 1.04
CA TRP A 182 24.00 -16.04 0.31
C TRP A 182 23.39 -17.25 1.02
N GLU A 183 24.22 -18.05 1.70
CA GLU A 183 23.79 -19.25 2.44
C GLU A 183 22.84 -18.90 3.59
N GLY A 184 23.14 -17.83 4.34
CA GLY A 184 22.24 -17.31 5.36
C GLY A 184 20.92 -16.75 4.79
N THR A 185 20.94 -16.18 3.58
CA THR A 185 19.71 -15.68 2.92
C THR A 185 18.81 -16.84 2.47
N ALA A 186 19.39 -17.93 1.96
CA ALA A 186 18.63 -19.14 1.62
C ALA A 186 18.06 -19.81 2.88
N ALA A 187 18.83 -19.88 3.97
CA ALA A 187 18.36 -20.39 5.25
C ALA A 187 17.21 -19.55 5.83
N LYS A 188 17.28 -18.21 5.73
CA LYS A 188 16.18 -17.30 6.10
C LYS A 188 14.92 -17.60 5.31
N LEU A 189 15.00 -17.74 3.99
CA LEU A 189 13.86 -18.06 3.15
C LEU A 189 13.25 -19.42 3.51
N GLY A 190 14.09 -20.43 3.79
CA GLY A 190 13.65 -21.74 4.27
C GLY A 190 12.91 -21.68 5.62
N LEU A 191 13.33 -20.78 6.51
CA LEU A 191 12.64 -20.53 7.78
C LEU A 191 11.33 -19.77 7.56
N LEU A 192 11.33 -18.80 6.65
CA LEU A 192 10.14 -18.05 6.28
C LEU A 192 9.07 -18.98 5.66
N LEU A 193 9.49 -19.99 4.90
CA LEU A 193 8.58 -21.01 4.35
C LEU A 193 7.86 -21.86 5.42
N LYS A 194 8.21 -21.75 6.71
CA LYS A 194 7.53 -22.42 7.82
C LYS A 194 6.64 -21.44 8.58
N PRO A 195 5.30 -21.43 8.36
CA PRO A 195 4.38 -20.53 9.05
C PRO A 195 4.40 -20.67 10.57
N SER A 196 4.80 -21.85 11.08
CA SER A 196 4.92 -22.11 12.52
C SER A 196 6.03 -21.30 13.22
N SER A 197 6.92 -20.67 12.47
CA SER A 197 7.99 -19.82 13.00
C SER A 197 7.61 -18.34 13.12
N TYR A 198 6.44 -17.96 12.63
CA TYR A 198 6.00 -16.57 12.57
C TYR A 198 5.45 -16.11 13.92
N ASN A 199 5.78 -14.89 14.32
CA ASN A 199 4.97 -14.20 15.33
C ASN A 199 3.83 -13.43 14.64
N SER A 200 2.93 -12.86 15.44
CA SER A 200 1.78 -12.10 14.96
C SER A 200 2.18 -10.96 14.02
N LEU A 201 3.23 -10.21 14.38
CA LEU A 201 3.68 -9.05 13.63
C LEU A 201 4.32 -9.42 12.29
N LEU A 202 5.18 -10.44 12.25
CA LEU A 202 5.80 -10.96 11.05
C LEU A 202 4.77 -11.57 10.10
N ALA A 203 3.80 -12.31 10.66
CA ALA A 203 2.67 -12.83 9.90
C ALA A 203 1.87 -11.68 9.29
N GLY A 204 1.60 -10.62 10.04
CA GLY A 204 0.98 -9.39 9.52
C GLY A 204 1.77 -8.79 8.36
N ASN A 205 3.05 -8.48 8.60
CA ASN A 205 3.89 -7.77 7.64
C ASN A 205 4.18 -8.55 6.36
N ILE A 206 4.18 -9.89 6.39
CA ILE A 206 4.46 -10.72 5.20
C ILE A 206 3.17 -11.28 4.60
N ILE A 207 2.31 -11.93 5.39
CA ILE A 207 1.13 -12.62 4.87
C ILE A 207 0.08 -11.62 4.44
N VAL A 208 -0.25 -10.63 5.29
CA VAL A 208 -1.30 -9.66 4.96
C VAL A 208 -0.90 -8.81 3.77
N THR A 209 0.35 -8.32 3.73
CA THR A 209 0.86 -7.54 2.59
C THR A 209 0.95 -8.38 1.31
N ALA A 210 1.34 -9.65 1.39
CA ALA A 210 1.32 -10.56 0.23
C ALA A 210 -0.09 -10.82 -0.28
N ILE A 211 -1.09 -10.95 0.59
CA ILE A 211 -2.51 -11.07 0.21
C ILE A 211 -2.98 -9.80 -0.49
N LEU A 212 -2.67 -8.63 0.06
CA LEU A 212 -3.03 -7.34 -0.54
C LEU A 212 -2.36 -7.15 -1.91
N PHE A 213 -1.07 -7.50 -2.02
CA PHE A 213 -0.36 -7.48 -3.29
C PHE A 213 -0.96 -8.46 -4.32
N THR A 214 -1.33 -9.67 -3.88
CA THR A 214 -1.98 -10.67 -4.74
C THR A 214 -3.32 -10.16 -5.24
N ALA A 215 -4.12 -9.55 -4.38
CA ALA A 215 -5.38 -8.90 -4.74
C ALA A 215 -5.17 -7.79 -5.80
N ARG A 216 -4.11 -6.98 -5.67
CA ARG A 216 -3.74 -5.97 -6.68
C ARG A 216 -3.33 -6.61 -8.01
N CYS A 217 -2.58 -7.71 -7.97
CA CYS A 217 -2.25 -8.49 -9.16
C CYS A 217 -3.50 -9.05 -9.83
N MET A 218 -4.42 -9.64 -9.07
CA MET A 218 -5.69 -10.14 -9.57
C MET A 218 -6.50 -9.03 -10.27
N TRP A 219 -6.52 -7.83 -9.68
CA TRP A 219 -7.16 -6.67 -10.30
C TRP A 219 -6.47 -6.27 -11.63
N TRP A 220 -5.13 -6.26 -11.69
CA TRP A 220 -4.39 -5.97 -12.93
C TRP A 220 -4.63 -7.00 -14.03
N PHE A 221 -4.75 -8.27 -13.68
CA PHE A 221 -5.12 -9.34 -14.62
C PHE A 221 -6.61 -9.32 -14.99
N GLY A 222 -7.38 -8.39 -14.44
CA GLY A 222 -8.81 -8.23 -14.73
C GLY A 222 -9.71 -9.30 -14.11
N ILE A 223 -9.20 -10.07 -13.15
CA ILE A 223 -9.98 -11.09 -12.44
C ILE A 223 -11.10 -10.38 -11.66
N GLY A 224 -12.35 -10.81 -11.87
CA GLY A 224 -13.52 -10.22 -11.20
C GLY A 224 -14.02 -8.90 -11.80
N ARG A 225 -13.44 -8.41 -12.91
CA ARG A 225 -14.04 -7.30 -13.69
C ARG A 225 -15.19 -7.84 -14.53
N GLN A 226 -16.43 -7.56 -14.13
CA GLN A 226 -17.59 -7.96 -14.93
C GLN A 226 -17.62 -7.15 -16.24
N ALA A 227 -17.81 -7.84 -17.36
CA ALA A 227 -18.14 -7.21 -18.63
C ALA A 227 -19.63 -6.85 -18.60
N THR A 228 -19.99 -5.59 -18.87
CA THR A 228 -21.40 -5.23 -18.99
C THR A 228 -21.98 -5.93 -20.22
N SER A 229 -22.77 -6.99 -20.02
CA SER A 229 -23.56 -7.60 -21.08
C SER A 229 -24.77 -6.71 -21.40
N SER A 230 -24.53 -5.54 -22.00
CA SER A 230 -25.58 -4.70 -22.60
C SER A 230 -25.99 -5.29 -23.95
N SER A 231 -26.67 -6.44 -23.98
CA SER A 231 -27.38 -6.91 -25.18
C SER A 231 -28.29 -8.11 -24.88
N ALA A 232 -29.37 -7.93 -24.12
CA ALA A 232 -30.41 -8.97 -23.98
C ALA A 232 -31.82 -8.43 -23.67
N LYS A 233 -32.11 -7.15 -23.96
CA LYS A 233 -33.44 -6.57 -23.73
C LYS A 233 -34.21 -6.10 -24.98
N ASP A 234 -33.62 -6.14 -26.17
CA ASP A 234 -34.29 -5.68 -27.40
C ASP A 234 -34.97 -6.77 -28.24
N SER A 235 -35.09 -8.03 -27.77
CA SER A 235 -35.70 -9.11 -28.57
C SER A 235 -37.10 -9.55 -28.14
N LYS A 236 -37.84 -8.76 -27.33
CA LYS A 236 -39.22 -9.08 -26.91
C LYS A 236 -40.23 -7.99 -27.22
N SER A 237 -40.03 -7.25 -28.31
CA SER A 237 -41.06 -6.39 -28.90
C SER A 237 -41.22 -6.71 -30.39
N LEU A 238 -41.67 -7.93 -30.70
CA LEU A 238 -42.37 -8.26 -31.94
C LEU A 238 -43.53 -9.18 -31.59
#